data_AF-A0A355G1I7-F1
#
_entry.id   AF-A0A355G1I7-F1
#
_cell.length_a   1.000
_cell.length_b   1.000
_cell.length_c   1.000
_cell.angle_alpha   90.00
_cell.angle_beta   90.00
_cell.angle_gamma   90.00
#
_symmetry.space_group_name_H-M   'P 1'
#
loop_
_entity.id
_entity.type
_entity.pdbx_description
1 polymer ?
#
loop_
_entity_poly.entity_id
_entity_poly.type
_entity_poly.pdbx_seq_one_letter_code
_entity_poly.pdbx_strand_id
1 'polypeptide(L)'
;MNKAELTQKLSAVEFAMWDLHLYLDTHPGDLSAVGLYNKYYKQYRMLREEYESTCGKLTAIHAQGVEWLKNPWPWEKCGCDG
;
A
#
# COMPACT_ATOMS: atom_id res chain seq x y z
N MET A 1 -2.92 -10.79 -13.60
CA MET A 1 -4.07 -10.10 -12.98
C MET A 1 -4.06 -8.65 -13.40
N ASN A 2 -5.22 -8.01 -13.50
CA ASN A 2 -5.29 -6.56 -13.70
C ASN A 2 -5.11 -5.82 -12.36
N LYS A 3 -4.88 -4.50 -12.42
CA LYS A 3 -4.65 -3.67 -11.22
C LYS A 3 -5.77 -3.77 -10.19
N ALA A 4 -7.03 -3.84 -10.63
CA ALA A 4 -8.19 -3.90 -9.73
C ALA A 4 -8.22 -5.24 -8.96
N GLU A 5 -7.97 -6.35 -9.65
CA GLU A 5 -7.88 -7.68 -9.04
C GLU A 5 -6.73 -7.78 -8.03
N LEU A 6 -5.56 -7.23 -8.36
CA LEU A 6 -4.42 -7.21 -7.43
C LEU A 6 -4.73 -6.38 -6.19
N THR A 7 -5.33 -5.20 -6.37
CA THR A 7 -5.75 -4.34 -5.25
C THR A 7 -6.74 -5.08 -4.35
N GLN A 8 -7.76 -5.69 -4.92
CA GLN A 8 -8.80 -6.37 -4.16
C GLN A 8 -8.24 -7.55 -3.35
N LYS A 9 -7.37 -8.38 -3.96
CA LYS A 9 -6.73 -9.49 -3.23
C LYS A 9 -5.81 -8.98 -2.13
N LEU A 10 -5.05 -7.91 -2.38
CA LEU A 10 -4.17 -7.31 -1.38
C LEU A 10 -4.97 -6.83 -0.17
N SER A 11 -6.04 -6.06 -0.39
CA SER A 11 -6.90 -5.56 0.68
C SER A 11 -7.61 -6.68 1.45
N ALA A 12 -8.03 -7.75 0.78
CA ALA A 12 -8.64 -8.90 1.45
C ALA A 12 -7.65 -9.62 2.39
N VAL A 13 -6.39 -9.78 1.96
CA VAL A 13 -5.34 -10.39 2.80
C VAL A 13 -4.96 -9.46 3.96
N GLU A 14 -4.86 -8.15 3.72
CA GLU A 14 -4.63 -7.17 4.80
C GLU A 14 -5.73 -7.20 5.85
N PHE A 15 -6.99 -7.25 5.43
CA PHE A 15 -8.13 -7.37 6.35
C PHE A 15 -8.04 -8.65 7.20
N ALA A 16 -7.78 -9.80 6.57
CA ALA A 16 -7.65 -11.07 7.29
C ALA A 16 -6.49 -11.05 8.30
N MET A 17 -5.38 -10.40 7.97
CA MET A 17 -4.27 -10.22 8.91
C MET A 17 -4.64 -9.34 10.09
N TRP A 18 -5.36 -8.24 9.85
CA TRP A 18 -5.84 -7.36 10.92
C TRP A 18 -6.82 -8.08 11.85
N ASP A 19 -7.78 -8.81 11.30
CA ASP A 19 -8.75 -9.58 12.07
C ASP A 19 -8.07 -10.64 12.95
N LEU A 20 -7.10 -11.37 12.39
CA LEU A 20 -6.30 -12.34 13.16
C LEU A 20 -5.44 -11.69 14.24
N HIS A 21 -4.92 -10.48 13.98
CA HIS A 21 -4.17 -9.74 14.98
C HIS A 21 -5.06 -9.39 16.18
N LEU A 22 -6.26 -8.84 15.93
CA LEU A 22 -7.23 -8.55 16.98
C LEU A 22 -7.69 -9.82 17.72
N TYR A 23 -7.86 -10.94 17.01
CA TYR A 23 -8.17 -12.22 17.63
C TYR A 23 -7.07 -12.68 18.59
N LEU A 24 -5.81 -12.59 18.16
CA LEU A 24 -4.64 -13.01 18.95
C LEU A 24 -4.41 -12.14 20.19
N ASP A 25 -4.85 -10.87 20.20
CA ASP A 25 -4.82 -10.03 21.40
C ASP A 25 -5.65 -10.64 22.54
N THR A 26 -6.71 -11.38 22.20
CA THR A 26 -7.56 -12.08 23.18
C THR A 26 -7.19 -13.55 23.37
N HIS A 27 -6.50 -14.18 22.41
CA HIS A 27 -6.11 -15.60 22.42
C HIS A 27 -4.61 -15.78 22.08
N PRO A 28 -3.69 -15.29 22.91
CA PRO A 28 -2.25 -15.25 22.58
C PRO A 28 -1.59 -16.63 22.48
N GLY A 29 -2.22 -17.67 23.06
CA GLY A 29 -1.72 -19.05 23.02
C GLY A 29 -2.17 -19.86 21.80
N ASP A 30 -3.00 -19.31 20.92
CA ASP A 30 -3.48 -20.04 19.74
C ASP A 30 -2.42 -20.08 18.62
N LEU A 31 -1.59 -21.12 18.66
CA LEU A 31 -0.56 -21.38 17.65
C LEU A 31 -1.13 -21.58 16.24
N SER A 32 -2.38 -22.00 16.12
CA SER A 32 -3.04 -22.18 14.82
C SER A 32 -3.35 -20.82 14.19
N ALA A 33 -3.90 -19.89 14.98
CA ALA A 33 -4.14 -18.52 14.55
C ALA A 33 -2.82 -17.79 14.21
N VAL A 34 -1.75 -18.01 14.97
CA VAL A 34 -0.39 -17.51 14.64
C VAL A 34 0.11 -18.09 13.32
N GLY A 35 -0.05 -19.40 13.10
CA GLY A 35 0.32 -20.05 11.84
C GLY A 35 -0.44 -19.49 10.65
N LEU A 36 -1.74 -19.23 10.83
CA LEU A 36 -2.60 -18.64 9.80
C LEU A 36 -2.21 -17.19 9.48
N TYR A 37 -1.94 -16.38 10.51
CA TYR A 37 -1.42 -15.02 10.33
C TYR A 37 -0.12 -15.02 9.52
N ASN A 38 0.84 -15.88 9.88
CA ASN A 38 2.11 -16.00 9.16
C ASN A 38 1.94 -16.43 7.70
N LYS A 39 0.95 -17.29 7.41
CA LYS A 39 0.61 -17.68 6.04
C LYS A 39 0.10 -16.48 5.25
N TYR A 40 -0.83 -15.71 5.82
CA TYR A 40 -1.35 -14.51 5.16
C TYR A 40 -0.28 -13.42 5.01
N TYR A 41 0.62 -13.25 5.99
CA TYR A 41 1.76 -12.35 5.87
C TYR A 41 2.64 -12.68 4.66
N LYS A 42 2.95 -13.96 4.43
CA LYS A 42 3.70 -14.39 3.24
C LYS A 42 2.94 -14.11 1.95
N GLN A 43 1.63 -14.38 1.92
CA GLN A 43 0.78 -14.08 0.76
C GLN A 43 0.72 -12.58 0.46
N TYR A 44 0.59 -11.75 1.49
CA TYR A 44 0.60 -10.30 1.39
C TYR A 44 1.89 -9.79 0.74
N ARG A 45 3.06 -10.28 1.20
CA ARG A 45 4.36 -9.91 0.64
C ARG A 45 4.45 -10.22 -0.86
N MET A 46 4.05 -11.43 -1.26
CA MET A 46 4.06 -11.82 -2.69
C MET A 46 3.11 -10.97 -3.54
N LEU A 47 1.87 -10.76 -3.07
CA LEU A 47 0.89 -9.94 -3.78
C LEU A 47 1.32 -8.48 -3.88
N ARG A 48 1.99 -7.96 -2.86
CA ARG A 48 2.52 -6.59 -2.86
C ARG A 48 3.64 -6.45 -3.89
N GLU A 49 4.55 -7.42 -3.97
CA GLU A 49 5.62 -7.43 -4.97
C GLU A 49 5.06 -7.54 -6.41
N GLU A 50 4.04 -8.39 -6.62
CA GLU A 50 3.32 -8.49 -7.89
C GLU A 50 2.59 -7.19 -8.25
N TYR A 51 1.96 -6.54 -7.27
CA TYR A 51 1.33 -5.24 -7.46
C TYR A 51 2.34 -4.17 -7.87
N GLU A 52 3.45 -4.05 -7.11
CA GLU A 52 4.46 -3.01 -7.34
C GLU A 52 5.14 -3.16 -8.71
N SER A 53 5.38 -4.40 -9.15
CA SER A 53 5.93 -4.69 -10.49
C SER A 53 4.95 -4.39 -11.62
N THR A 54 3.65 -4.59 -11.42
CA THR A 54 2.62 -4.40 -12.47
C THR A 54 2.09 -2.96 -12.53
N CYS A 55 1.94 -2.31 -11.37
CA CYS A 55 1.17 -1.07 -11.23
C CYS A 55 2.03 0.14 -10.80
N GLY A 56 3.31 -0.07 -10.51
CA GLY A 56 4.19 0.93 -9.90
C GLY A 56 4.15 0.90 -8.37
N LYS A 57 5.09 1.62 -7.74
CA LYS A 57 5.25 1.62 -6.28
C LYS A 57 3.95 1.98 -5.56
N LEU A 58 3.50 1.10 -4.67
CA LEU A 58 2.32 1.32 -3.81
C LEU A 58 2.54 2.47 -2.81
N THR A 59 3.80 2.79 -2.51
CA THR A 59 4.19 3.84 -1.55
C THR A 59 4.76 5.06 -2.27
N ALA A 60 4.12 6.21 -2.10
CA ALA A 60 4.55 7.51 -2.62
C ALA A 60 5.83 8.07 -1.96
N ILE A 61 6.53 7.28 -1.13
CA ILE A 61 7.74 7.70 -0.40
C ILE A 61 8.87 8.12 -1.35
N HIS A 62 8.86 7.62 -2.59
CA HIS A 62 9.83 7.98 -3.63
C HIS A 62 9.29 8.96 -4.68
N ALA A 63 8.07 9.47 -4.53
CA ALA A 63 7.70 10.66 -5.28
C ALA A 63 8.59 11.77 -4.73
N GLN A 64 9.62 12.16 -5.50
CA GLN A 64 10.37 13.37 -5.23
C GLN A 64 9.31 14.47 -5.10
N GLY A 65 9.03 14.89 -3.85
CA GLY A 65 7.86 15.68 -3.45
C GLY A 65 7.84 17.10 -4.01
N VAL A 66 8.54 17.32 -5.11
CA VAL A 66 8.86 18.58 -5.77
C VAL A 66 8.47 18.58 -7.24
N GLU A 67 7.92 17.48 -7.80
CA GLU A 67 7.49 17.47 -9.22
C GLU A 67 6.41 18.54 -9.50
N TRP A 68 5.52 18.80 -8.54
CA TRP A 68 4.52 19.87 -8.61
C TRP A 68 5.12 21.28 -8.40
N LEU A 69 6.33 21.37 -7.84
CA LEU A 69 7.08 22.62 -7.65
C LEU A 69 7.97 22.97 -8.86
N LYS A 70 8.21 22.05 -9.80
CA LYS A 70 9.09 22.29 -10.97
C LYS A 70 8.43 23.10 -12.08
N ASN A 71 7.10 23.22 -12.10
CA ASN A 71 6.40 24.00 -13.11
C ASN A 71 6.20 25.42 -12.61
N PRO A 72 6.59 26.46 -13.37
CA PRO A 72 6.24 27.82 -13.02
C PRO A 72 4.72 27.93 -12.95
N TRP A 73 4.21 28.57 -11.91
CA TRP A 73 2.77 28.68 -11.72
C TRP A 73 2.16 29.53 -12.85
N PRO A 74 0.90 29.29 -13.23
CA PRO A 74 0.26 30.04 -14.33
C PRO A 74 0.29 31.56 -14.14
N TRP A 75 0.28 32.02 -12.89
CA TRP A 75 0.35 33.44 -12.52
C TRP A 75 1.77 34.02 -12.52
N GLU A 76 2.83 33.20 -12.52
CA GLU A 76 4.21 33.70 -12.70
C GLU A 76 4.48 34.14 -14.16
N LYS A 77 3.59 33.79 -15.11
CA LYS A 77 3.68 34.23 -16.51
C LYS A 77 2.87 35.49 -16.82
N CYS A 78 1.96 35.90 -15.93
CA CYS A 78 1.26 37.18 -16.06
C CYS A 78 1.98 38.20 -15.18
N GLY A 79 2.97 38.87 -15.76
CA GLY A 79 3.57 40.04 -15.13
C GLY A 79 2.56 41.18 -14.99
N CYS A 80 2.67 41.90 -13.87
CA CYS A 80 2.35 43.33 -13.74
C CYS A 80 3.31 43.93 -12.69
N ASP A 81 4.35 44.58 -13.18
CA ASP A 81 4.96 45.86 -12.79
C ASP A 81 5.11 46.30 -11.32
N GLY A 82 6.32 46.79 -11.07
CA GLY A 82 6.77 47.59 -9.93
C GLY A 82 8.28 47.82 -9.99
#